data_AF-B0K4S6-F1
#
_entry.id   AF-B0K4S6-F1
#
_cell.length_a   1.000
_cell.length_b   1.000
_cell.length_c   1.000
_cell.angle_alpha   90.00
_cell.angle_beta   90.00
_cell.angle_gamma   90.00
#
_symmetry.space_group_name_H-M   'P 1'
#
loop_
_entity.id
_entity.type
_entity.pdbx_description
1 polymer ?
#
loop_
_entity_poly.entity_id
_entity_poly.type
_entity_poly.pdbx_seq_one_letter_code
_entity_poly.pdbx_strand_id
1 'polypeptide(L)'
;MKDLCTLFNPFHPFEPKYTYFSTRRRKLYVFTLFLLFGIEIAIFILGVIILGGILHSVLSNKIMITIVVFLLILLFVAIHRLENFSNYLKEQDKREIRKNLKRKIKKIKTGKLKNNDVIHFLIMLREENKIVKETLENSKEPTLTMNLVNTSLGGIVGYYLADIKSYEEARISPLIFLLIIFAILYSYFILDINKASRLYLIELYNYQISYANRLIKRYWK
;
A
#
# COMPACT_ATOMS: atom_id res chain seq x y z
N MET A 1 -17.37 9.59 -14.16
CA MET A 1 -17.23 8.21 -13.63
C MET A 1 -15.78 7.71 -13.57
N LYS A 2 -14.94 7.97 -14.59
CA LYS A 2 -13.50 7.65 -14.55
C LYS A 2 -12.72 8.41 -13.45
N ASP A 3 -13.12 9.64 -13.12
CA ASP A 3 -12.38 10.52 -12.18
C ASP A 3 -12.54 10.18 -10.70
N LEU A 4 -13.68 9.59 -10.29
CA LEU A 4 -13.84 9.11 -8.92
C LEU A 4 -13.07 7.81 -8.69
N CYS A 5 -13.09 6.92 -9.70
CA CYS A 5 -12.30 5.69 -9.64
C CYS A 5 -10.80 5.99 -9.57
N THR A 6 -10.27 7.02 -10.25
CA THR A 6 -8.86 7.41 -10.10
C THR A 6 -8.54 8.01 -8.72
N LEU A 7 -9.49 8.70 -8.08
CA LEU A 7 -9.37 9.21 -6.70
C LEU A 7 -9.34 8.10 -5.63
N PHE A 8 -10.11 7.02 -5.83
CA PHE A 8 -10.16 5.85 -4.94
C PHE A 8 -9.22 4.71 -5.36
N ASN A 9 -8.48 4.88 -6.44
CA ASN A 9 -7.52 3.90 -6.91
C ASN A 9 -6.11 4.34 -6.47
N PRO A 10 -5.61 3.89 -5.29
CA PRO A 10 -4.22 4.10 -4.88
C PRO A 10 -3.19 3.51 -5.88
N PHE A 11 -3.71 2.80 -6.88
CA PHE A 11 -3.00 2.18 -7.97
C PHE A 11 -3.03 2.95 -9.28
N HIS A 12 -3.56 4.18 -9.37
CA HIS A 12 -3.48 4.89 -10.65
C HIS A 12 -2.00 5.14 -10.94
N PRO A 13 -1.42 4.39 -11.89
CA PRO A 13 0.01 4.39 -12.01
C PRO A 13 0.33 5.63 -12.84
N PHE A 14 1.06 6.56 -12.23
CA PHE A 14 1.98 7.36 -13.01
C PHE A 14 2.94 6.34 -13.63
N GLU A 15 2.66 5.90 -14.86
CA GLU A 15 3.52 4.96 -15.59
C GLU A 15 4.54 5.81 -16.34
N PRO A 16 5.76 6.02 -15.79
CA PRO A 16 6.79 6.59 -16.62
C PRO A 16 7.04 5.67 -17.80
N LYS A 17 7.36 6.30 -18.92
CA LYS A 17 7.60 5.67 -20.22
C LYS A 17 8.64 4.53 -20.16
N TYR A 18 9.49 4.50 -19.14
CA TYR A 18 10.54 3.50 -18.94
C TYR A 18 10.56 2.87 -17.54
N THR A 19 9.44 2.30 -17.10
CA THR A 19 9.48 1.34 -15.98
C THR A 19 10.16 0.03 -16.42
N TYR A 20 11.24 -0.35 -15.72
CA TYR A 20 11.97 -1.61 -16.00
C TYR A 20 11.68 -2.71 -14.97
N PHE A 21 10.63 -2.52 -14.16
CA PHE A 21 10.14 -3.44 -13.12
C PHE A 21 8.63 -3.70 -13.30
N SER A 22 8.10 -4.73 -12.65
CA SER A 22 6.73 -5.20 -12.88
C SER A 22 5.70 -4.50 -12.00
N THR A 23 4.75 -3.80 -12.62
CA THR A 23 3.58 -3.24 -11.91
C THR A 23 2.67 -4.34 -11.33
N ARG A 24 2.68 -5.55 -11.89
CA ARG A 24 1.89 -6.69 -11.41
C ARG A 24 2.35 -7.18 -10.04
N ARG A 25 3.66 -7.16 -9.75
CA ARG A 25 4.19 -7.54 -8.42
C ARG A 25 3.80 -6.55 -7.34
N ARG A 26 3.79 -5.25 -7.68
CA ARG A 26 3.24 -4.21 -6.80
C ARG A 26 1.75 -4.44 -6.51
N LYS A 27 0.94 -4.75 -7.53
CA LYS A 27 -0.49 -5.08 -7.32
C LYS A 27 -0.67 -6.28 -6.41
N LEU A 28 0.14 -7.32 -6.58
CA LEU A 28 0.14 -8.50 -5.71
C LEU A 28 0.49 -8.13 -4.26
N TYR A 29 1.53 -7.33 -4.05
CA TYR A 29 1.92 -6.88 -2.71
C TYR A 29 0.78 -6.14 -1.99
N VAL A 30 0.15 -5.17 -2.66
CA VAL A 30 -0.95 -4.41 -2.05
C VAL A 30 -2.19 -5.28 -1.86
N PHE A 31 -2.47 -6.22 -2.78
CA PHE A 31 -3.55 -7.17 -2.59
C PHE A 31 -3.32 -8.04 -1.35
N THR A 32 -2.09 -8.49 -1.10
CA THR A 32 -1.73 -9.20 0.14
C THR A 32 -1.95 -8.33 1.39
N LEU A 33 -1.61 -7.05 1.34
CA LEU A 33 -1.93 -6.11 2.43
C LEU A 33 -3.44 -6.04 2.67
N PHE A 34 -4.23 -5.89 1.61
CA PHE A 34 -5.69 -5.81 1.71
C PHE A 34 -6.32 -7.07 2.32
N LEU A 35 -5.80 -8.25 1.96
CA LEU A 35 -6.23 -9.52 2.56
C LEU A 35 -5.94 -9.59 4.07
N LEU A 36 -4.75 -9.14 4.50
CA LEU A 36 -4.39 -9.08 5.92
C LEU A 36 -5.37 -8.22 6.71
N PHE A 37 -5.73 -7.07 6.16
CA PHE A 37 -6.71 -6.18 6.78
C PHE A 37 -8.12 -6.77 6.85
N GLY A 38 -8.53 -7.55 5.83
CA GLY A 38 -9.77 -8.31 5.89
C GLY A 38 -9.79 -9.30 7.07
N ILE A 39 -8.65 -9.94 7.35
CA ILE A 39 -8.49 -10.83 8.51
C ILE A 39 -8.56 -10.04 9.83
N GLU A 40 -7.90 -8.87 9.91
CA GLU A 40 -7.96 -7.98 11.08
C GLU A 40 -9.38 -7.52 11.40
N ILE A 41 -10.13 -7.10 10.38
CA ILE A 41 -11.55 -6.73 10.53
C ILE A 41 -12.35 -7.92 11.05
N ALA A 42 -12.16 -9.11 10.49
CA ALA A 42 -12.90 -10.30 10.91
C ALA A 42 -12.64 -10.63 12.39
N ILE A 43 -11.39 -10.53 12.85
CA ILE A 43 -11.01 -10.69 14.26
C ILE A 43 -11.71 -9.65 15.12
N PHE A 44 -11.69 -8.37 14.70
CA PHE A 44 -12.30 -7.28 15.46
C PHE A 44 -13.82 -7.45 15.58
N ILE A 45 -14.52 -7.78 14.48
CA ILE A 45 -15.97 -8.07 14.49
C ILE A 45 -16.27 -9.21 15.45
N LEU A 46 -15.53 -10.32 15.37
CA LEU A 46 -15.71 -11.47 16.25
C LEU A 46 -15.48 -11.11 17.71
N GLY A 47 -14.45 -10.30 18.01
CA GLY A 47 -14.19 -9.79 19.36
C GLY A 47 -15.33 -8.97 19.93
N VAL A 48 -15.92 -8.07 19.12
CA VAL A 48 -17.09 -7.27 19.54
C VAL A 48 -18.32 -8.15 19.77
N ILE A 49 -18.56 -9.15 18.91
CA ILE A 49 -19.69 -10.08 19.09
C ILE A 49 -19.56 -10.88 20.39
N ILE A 50 -18.35 -11.34 20.73
CA ILE A 50 -18.06 -12.09 21.96
C ILE A 50 -18.24 -11.20 23.20
N LEU A 51 -17.63 -10.00 23.20
CA LEU A 51 -17.68 -9.08 24.35
C LEU A 51 -19.07 -8.45 24.54
N GLY A 52 -19.81 -8.21 23.45
CA GLY A 52 -21.14 -7.61 23.48
C GLY A 52 -22.28 -8.59 23.75
N GLY A 53 -22.01 -9.89 23.90
CA GLY A 53 -23.02 -10.91 24.21
C GLY A 53 -24.10 -11.10 23.13
N ILE A 54 -23.88 -10.57 21.92
CA ILE A 54 -24.89 -10.46 20.84
C ILE A 54 -25.35 -11.84 20.33
N LEU A 55 -24.49 -12.86 20.44
CA LEU A 55 -24.73 -14.22 19.94
C LEU A 55 -24.75 -15.23 21.09
N HIS A 56 -25.72 -15.10 21.99
CA HIS A 56 -25.88 -16.04 23.11
C HIS A 56 -26.47 -17.40 22.69
N SER A 57 -26.97 -17.55 21.45
CA SER A 57 -27.84 -18.68 21.05
C SER A 57 -27.34 -19.62 19.93
N VAL A 58 -26.22 -19.36 19.24
CA VAL A 58 -25.85 -20.15 18.03
C VAL A 58 -24.46 -20.81 18.07
N LEU A 59 -23.49 -20.27 18.82
CA LEU A 59 -22.19 -20.92 19.06
C LEU A 59 -21.82 -20.80 20.52
N SER A 60 -21.27 -21.86 21.13
CA SER A 60 -20.76 -21.75 22.50
C SER A 60 -19.63 -20.71 22.53
N ASN A 61 -19.63 -19.81 23.52
CA ASN A 61 -18.60 -18.79 23.70
C ASN A 61 -17.17 -19.37 23.60
N LYS A 62 -16.97 -20.63 24.01
CA LYS A 62 -15.69 -21.34 23.90
C LYS A 62 -15.23 -21.51 22.45
N ILE A 63 -16.11 -21.91 21.53
CA ILE A 63 -15.77 -22.10 20.10
C ILE A 63 -15.38 -20.76 19.46
N MET A 64 -16.14 -19.69 19.76
CA MET A 64 -15.86 -18.34 19.25
C MET A 64 -14.50 -17.82 19.74
N ILE A 65 -14.16 -18.02 21.02
CA ILE A 65 -12.84 -17.66 21.57
C ILE A 65 -11.73 -18.45 20.87
N THR A 66 -11.90 -19.76 20.65
CA THR A 66 -10.91 -20.58 19.92
C THR A 66 -10.69 -20.07 18.50
N ILE A 67 -11.75 -19.67 17.79
CA ILE A 67 -11.66 -19.08 16.44
C ILE A 67 -10.87 -17.76 16.48
N VAL A 68 -11.15 -16.88 17.44
CA VAL A 68 -10.41 -15.60 17.59
C VAL A 68 -8.93 -15.84 17.86
N VAL A 69 -8.59 -16.74 18.78
CA VAL A 69 -7.19 -17.09 19.08
C VAL A 69 -6.50 -17.65 17.84
N PHE A 70 -7.16 -18.54 17.10
CA PHE A 70 -6.61 -19.09 15.85
C PHE A 70 -6.37 -18.01 14.79
N LEU A 71 -7.32 -17.09 14.60
CA LEU A 71 -7.18 -15.98 13.67
C LEU A 71 -6.07 -15.00 14.08
N LEU A 72 -5.91 -14.72 15.39
CA LEU A 72 -4.81 -13.91 15.91
C LEU A 72 -3.44 -14.54 15.64
N ILE A 73 -3.31 -15.86 15.83
CA ILE A 73 -2.08 -16.59 15.50
C ILE A 73 -1.79 -16.49 13.99
N LEU A 74 -2.80 -16.71 13.14
CA LEU A 74 -2.66 -16.55 11.70
C LEU A 74 -2.23 -15.14 11.30
N LEU A 75 -2.85 -14.12 11.90
CA LEU A 75 -2.51 -12.72 11.67
C LEU A 75 -1.05 -12.44 12.04
N PHE A 76 -0.62 -12.87 13.23
CA PHE A 76 0.75 -12.67 13.70
C PHE A 76 1.78 -13.32 12.76
N VAL A 77 1.54 -14.58 12.36
CA VAL A 77 2.38 -15.30 11.39
C VAL A 77 2.41 -14.57 10.04
N ALA A 78 1.26 -14.08 9.58
CA ALA A 78 1.14 -13.45 8.28
C ALA A 78 1.82 -12.06 8.25
N ILE A 79 1.74 -11.28 9.32
CA ILE A 79 2.49 -10.02 9.49
C ILE A 79 4.00 -10.28 9.47
N HIS A 80 4.49 -11.26 10.23
CA HIS A 80 5.91 -11.58 10.24
C HIS A 80 6.41 -12.07 8.87
N ARG A 81 5.59 -12.80 8.11
CA ARG A 81 5.94 -13.25 6.76
C ARG A 81 5.80 -12.17 5.70
N LEU A 82 5.02 -11.12 5.95
CA LEU A 82 4.79 -10.01 5.02
C LEU A 82 6.08 -9.27 4.69
N GLU A 83 6.94 -9.03 5.68
CA GLU A 83 8.23 -8.37 5.46
C GLU A 83 9.13 -9.18 4.52
N ASN A 84 9.24 -10.50 4.78
CA ASN A 84 9.99 -11.42 3.92
C ASN A 84 9.42 -11.47 2.50
N PHE A 85 8.09 -11.46 2.38
CA PHE A 85 7.41 -11.42 1.08
C PHE A 85 7.67 -10.10 0.33
N SER A 86 7.62 -8.96 1.04
CA SER A 86 7.94 -7.63 0.49
C SER A 86 9.36 -7.60 -0.05
N ASN A 87 10.33 -8.06 0.75
CA ASN A 87 11.74 -8.12 0.37
C ASN A 87 11.98 -9.06 -0.81
N TYR A 88 11.29 -10.21 -0.84
CA TYR A 88 11.32 -11.13 -1.97
C TYR A 88 10.85 -10.47 -3.27
N LEU A 89 9.70 -9.78 -3.25
CA LEU A 89 9.17 -9.09 -4.44
C LEU A 89 10.12 -7.99 -4.93
N LYS A 90 10.67 -7.19 -4.00
CA LYS A 90 11.66 -6.16 -4.33
C LYS A 90 12.88 -6.74 -5.03
N GLU A 91 13.40 -7.86 -4.54
CA GLU A 91 14.56 -8.51 -5.17
C GLU A 91 14.25 -9.08 -6.55
N GLN A 92 13.04 -9.60 -6.77
CA GLN A 92 12.60 -10.00 -8.12
C GLN A 92 12.55 -8.79 -9.06
N ASP A 93 12.03 -7.65 -8.62
CA ASP A 93 12.02 -6.42 -9.42
C ASP A 93 13.43 -5.88 -9.69
N LYS A 94 14.33 -5.89 -8.72
CA LYS A 94 15.75 -5.53 -8.91
C LYS A 94 16.46 -6.44 -9.92
N ARG A 95 16.14 -7.75 -9.94
CA ARG A 95 16.66 -8.69 -10.94
C ARG A 95 16.10 -8.38 -12.33
N GLU A 96 14.82 -8.05 -12.41
CA GLU A 96 14.15 -7.70 -13.66
C GLU A 96 14.69 -6.41 -14.27
N ILE A 97 14.90 -5.37 -13.45
CA ILE A 97 15.53 -4.10 -13.87
C ILE A 97 16.88 -4.38 -14.53
N ARG A 98 17.74 -5.18 -13.87
CA ARG A 98 19.05 -5.56 -14.42
C ARG A 98 18.92 -6.27 -15.77
N LYS A 99 18.01 -7.23 -15.88
CA LYS A 99 17.80 -8.03 -17.09
C LYS A 99 17.28 -7.17 -18.24
N ASN A 100 16.29 -6.33 -18.00
CA ASN A 100 15.65 -5.54 -19.03
C ASN A 100 16.55 -4.40 -19.51
N LEU A 101 17.31 -3.75 -18.62
CA LEU A 101 18.31 -2.75 -19.04
C LEU A 101 19.44 -3.36 -19.86
N LYS A 102 19.99 -4.51 -19.45
CA LYS A 102 21.00 -5.23 -20.25
C LYS A 102 20.48 -5.57 -21.65
N ARG A 103 19.22 -6.04 -21.76
CA ARG A 103 18.58 -6.33 -23.04
C ARG A 103 18.43 -5.08 -23.90
N LYS A 104 17.99 -3.95 -23.32
CA LYS A 104 17.85 -2.68 -24.06
C LYS A 104 19.20 -2.18 -24.56
N ILE A 105 20.23 -2.24 -23.73
CA ILE A 105 21.60 -1.86 -24.12
C ILE A 105 22.12 -2.77 -25.23
N LYS A 106 21.91 -4.09 -25.15
CA LYS A 106 22.28 -5.02 -26.22
C LYS A 106 21.60 -4.65 -27.54
N LYS A 107 20.30 -4.32 -27.50
CA LYS A 107 19.53 -3.87 -28.68
C LYS A 107 20.12 -2.60 -29.31
N ILE A 108 20.45 -1.60 -28.49
CA ILE A 108 21.10 -0.35 -28.96
C ILE A 108 22.41 -0.68 -29.66
N LYS A 109 23.26 -1.52 -29.06
CA LYS A 109 24.55 -1.92 -29.64
C LYS A 109 24.45 -2.70 -30.94
N THR A 110 23.45 -3.57 -31.10
CA THR A 110 23.25 -4.32 -32.35
C THR A 110 22.86 -3.44 -33.54
N GLY A 111 22.37 -2.21 -33.31
CA GLY A 111 21.92 -1.28 -34.35
C GLY A 111 23.02 -0.44 -35.01
N LYS A 112 24.31 -0.82 -34.95
CA LYS A 112 25.49 -0.03 -35.37
C LYS A 112 25.75 1.26 -34.57
N LEU A 113 25.05 1.46 -33.45
CA LEU A 113 25.17 2.66 -32.61
C LEU A 113 26.31 2.54 -31.59
N LYS A 114 27.03 3.65 -31.38
CA LYS A 114 28.27 3.74 -30.60
C LYS A 114 27.96 3.73 -29.09
N ASN A 115 28.99 3.56 -28.25
CA ASN A 115 28.84 3.66 -26.80
C ASN A 115 28.15 4.98 -26.36
N ASN A 116 28.28 6.07 -27.14
CA ASN A 116 27.57 7.33 -26.90
C ASN A 116 26.05 7.20 -26.83
N ASP A 117 25.43 6.38 -27.68
CA ASP A 117 23.97 6.23 -27.70
C ASP A 117 23.47 5.45 -26.47
N VAL A 118 24.29 4.51 -25.99
CA VAL A 118 24.05 3.80 -24.73
C VAL A 118 24.14 4.77 -23.55
N ILE A 119 25.15 5.63 -23.53
CA ILE A 119 25.32 6.63 -22.48
C ILE A 119 24.16 7.64 -22.49
N HIS A 120 23.81 8.18 -23.66
CA HIS A 120 22.70 9.10 -23.82
C HIS A 120 21.39 8.49 -23.30
N PHE A 121 21.09 7.25 -23.70
CA PHE A 121 19.94 6.50 -23.17
C PHE A 121 19.97 6.38 -21.63
N LEU A 122 21.12 6.03 -21.05
CA LEU A 122 21.24 5.85 -19.60
C LEU A 122 21.11 7.18 -18.83
N ILE A 123 21.57 8.30 -19.41
CA ILE A 123 21.41 9.65 -18.86
C ILE A 123 19.93 10.03 -18.87
N MET A 124 19.24 9.89 -20.00
CA MET A 124 17.79 10.18 -20.08
C MET A 124 17.00 9.34 -19.08
N LEU A 125 17.28 8.03 -19.00
CA LEU A 125 16.65 7.14 -18.04
C LEU A 125 16.83 7.60 -16.59
N ARG A 126 18.04 8.07 -16.26
CA ARG A 126 18.36 8.56 -14.92
C ARG A 126 17.59 9.82 -14.59
N GLU A 127 17.49 10.76 -15.51
CA GLU A 127 16.82 12.05 -15.32
C GLU A 127 15.30 11.86 -15.18
N GLU A 128 14.67 11.09 -16.06
CA GLU A 128 13.25 10.77 -15.94
C GLU A 128 12.94 10.09 -14.60
N ASN A 129 13.76 9.14 -14.17
CA ASN A 129 13.56 8.47 -12.88
C ASN A 129 13.74 9.40 -11.68
N LYS A 130 14.63 10.41 -11.77
CA LYS A 130 14.80 11.41 -10.70
C LYS A 130 13.55 12.27 -10.57
N ILE A 131 13.01 12.76 -11.69
CA ILE A 131 11.79 13.57 -11.71
C ILE A 131 10.62 12.80 -11.12
N VAL A 132 10.45 11.53 -11.50
CA VAL A 132 9.38 10.68 -10.96
C VAL A 132 9.59 10.43 -9.46
N LYS A 133 10.82 10.17 -9.03
CA LYS A 133 11.14 10.00 -7.61
C LYS A 133 10.79 11.26 -6.81
N GLU A 134 11.22 12.43 -7.25
CA GLU A 134 10.93 13.71 -6.58
C GLU A 134 9.42 13.98 -6.54
N THR A 135 8.69 13.64 -7.61
CA THR A 135 7.23 13.75 -7.64
C THR A 135 6.57 12.84 -6.61
N LEU A 136 7.07 11.61 -6.45
CA LEU A 136 6.58 10.68 -5.43
C LEU A 136 6.91 11.17 -4.03
N GLU A 137 8.12 11.67 -3.78
CA GLU A 137 8.53 12.20 -2.47
C GLU A 137 7.73 13.43 -2.06
N ASN A 138 7.42 14.31 -3.03
CA ASN A 138 6.67 15.55 -2.80
C ASN A 138 5.14 15.36 -2.84
N SER A 139 4.65 14.16 -3.19
CA SER A 139 3.21 13.88 -3.19
C SER A 139 2.65 13.96 -1.77
N LYS A 140 1.75 14.93 -1.55
CA LYS A 140 0.98 15.04 -0.30
C LYS A 140 0.07 13.82 -0.17
N GLU A 141 -0.22 13.43 1.07
CA GLU A 141 -1.24 12.40 1.32
C GLU A 141 -2.59 12.86 0.74
N PRO A 142 -3.41 11.93 0.21
CA PRO A 142 -4.68 12.27 -0.42
C PRO A 142 -5.58 13.02 0.58
N THR A 143 -5.87 14.29 0.27
CA THR A 143 -6.63 15.21 1.11
C THR A 143 -7.99 14.64 1.50
N LEU A 144 -8.63 13.88 0.61
CA LEU A 144 -9.90 13.21 0.86
C LEU A 144 -9.79 12.17 2.00
N THR A 145 -8.72 11.39 2.03
CA THR A 145 -8.51 10.35 3.06
C THR A 145 -8.17 10.97 4.41
N MET A 146 -7.35 12.02 4.42
CA MET A 146 -7.09 12.82 5.64
C MET A 146 -8.38 13.47 6.18
N ASN A 147 -9.21 14.03 5.29
CA ASN A 147 -10.48 14.64 5.68
C ASN A 147 -11.45 13.59 6.22
N LEU A 148 -11.53 12.41 5.63
CA LEU A 148 -12.32 11.28 6.14
C LEU A 148 -11.88 10.87 7.55
N VAL A 149 -10.57 10.75 7.80
CA VAL A 149 -10.04 10.47 9.15
C VAL A 149 -10.42 11.58 10.12
N ASN A 150 -10.19 12.84 9.76
CA ASN A 150 -10.45 13.99 10.63
C ASN A 150 -11.94 14.17 10.94
N THR A 151 -12.82 14.04 9.95
CA THR A 151 -14.28 14.10 10.15
C THR A 151 -14.77 12.96 11.03
N SER A 152 -14.24 11.76 10.86
CA SER A 152 -14.63 10.60 11.65
C SER A 152 -14.12 10.69 13.11
N LEU A 153 -12.88 11.16 13.32
CA LEU A 153 -12.35 11.47 14.65
C LEU A 153 -13.15 12.59 15.33
N GLY A 154 -13.53 13.64 14.59
CA GLY A 154 -14.40 14.70 15.07
C GLY A 154 -15.78 14.18 15.48
N GLY A 155 -16.32 13.19 14.75
CA GLY A 155 -17.55 12.49 15.11
C GLY A 155 -17.43 11.68 16.40
N ILE A 156 -16.31 10.97 16.61
CA ILE A 156 -16.06 10.21 17.85
C ILE A 156 -15.86 11.14 19.05
N VAL A 157 -15.04 12.17 18.90
CA VAL A 157 -14.77 13.14 19.97
C VAL A 157 -16.04 13.93 20.29
N GLY A 158 -16.80 14.35 19.28
CA GLY A 158 -18.11 14.99 19.46
C GLY A 158 -19.13 14.08 20.14
N TYR A 159 -19.11 12.78 19.84
CA TYR A 159 -19.93 11.79 20.54
C TYR A 159 -19.53 11.70 22.02
N TYR A 160 -18.26 11.48 22.34
CA TYR A 160 -17.77 11.37 23.72
C TYR A 160 -17.93 12.65 24.56
N LEU A 161 -17.88 13.83 23.93
CA LEU A 161 -18.04 15.13 24.59
C LEU A 161 -19.49 15.61 24.70
N ALA A 162 -20.42 15.02 23.93
CA ALA A 162 -21.83 15.26 24.15
C ALA A 162 -22.20 14.70 25.53
N ASP A 163 -22.83 15.52 26.37
CA ASP A 163 -23.12 15.19 27.77
C ASP A 163 -24.03 13.94 27.87
N ILE A 164 -23.84 13.11 28.89
CA ILE A 164 -24.46 11.77 29.05
C ILE A 164 -26.01 11.81 28.96
N LYS A 165 -26.62 12.96 29.26
CA LYS A 165 -28.07 13.17 29.12
C LYS A 165 -28.58 13.25 27.67
N SER A 166 -27.73 13.63 26.72
CA SER A 166 -28.09 13.69 25.30
C SER A 166 -28.10 12.31 24.61
N TYR A 167 -27.59 11.27 25.26
CA TYR A 167 -27.56 9.90 24.72
C TYR A 167 -28.92 9.18 24.79
N GLU A 168 -29.81 9.60 25.69
CA GLU A 168 -31.19 9.07 25.72
C GLU A 168 -32.00 9.56 24.50
N GLU A 169 -31.70 10.76 23.99
CA GLU A 169 -32.37 11.35 22.82
C GLU A 169 -31.61 11.04 21.51
N ALA A 170 -30.28 11.06 21.53
CA ALA A 170 -29.45 10.65 20.40
C ALA A 170 -29.26 9.12 20.40
N ARG A 171 -30.28 8.40 19.90
CA ARG A 171 -30.18 6.96 19.58
C ARG A 171 -29.21 6.70 18.43
N ILE A 172 -27.92 6.98 18.59
CA ILE A 172 -26.90 6.43 17.72
C ILE A 172 -26.79 4.96 18.09
N SER A 173 -27.37 4.11 17.24
CA SER A 173 -27.31 2.67 17.40
C SER A 173 -25.85 2.23 17.59
N PRO A 174 -25.55 1.27 18.50
CA PRO A 174 -24.23 0.65 18.62
C PRO A 174 -23.65 0.20 17.27
N LEU A 175 -24.52 -0.12 16.31
CA LEU A 175 -24.16 -0.45 14.93
C LEU A 175 -23.59 0.76 14.16
N ILE A 176 -24.14 1.96 14.33
CA ILE A 176 -23.64 3.19 13.70
C ILE A 176 -22.27 3.56 14.28
N PHE A 177 -22.10 3.45 15.60
CA PHE A 177 -20.81 3.68 16.26
C PHE A 177 -19.73 2.70 15.75
N LEU A 178 -20.09 1.43 15.60
CA LEU A 178 -19.22 0.40 15.03
C LEU A 178 -18.80 0.73 13.59
N LEU A 179 -19.75 1.19 12.75
CA LEU A 179 -19.49 1.59 11.37
C LEU A 179 -18.54 2.79 11.28
N ILE A 180 -18.63 3.75 12.21
CA ILE A 180 -17.71 4.90 12.28
C ILE A 180 -16.29 4.42 12.60
N ILE A 181 -16.12 3.52 13.58
CA ILE A 181 -14.82 2.92 13.91
C ILE A 181 -14.25 2.18 12.69
N PHE A 182 -15.07 1.40 11.98
CA PHE A 182 -14.62 0.73 10.75
C PHE A 182 -14.18 1.70 9.66
N ALA A 183 -14.90 2.80 9.47
CA ALA A 183 -14.53 3.82 8.49
C ALA A 183 -13.18 4.47 8.83
N ILE A 184 -12.88 4.67 10.11
CA ILE A 184 -11.58 5.19 10.59
C ILE A 184 -10.47 4.19 10.34
N LEU A 185 -10.63 2.95 10.81
CA LEU A 185 -9.63 1.89 10.65
C LEU A 185 -9.32 1.64 9.17
N TYR A 186 -10.36 1.62 8.32
CA TYR A 186 -10.22 1.51 6.88
C TYR A 186 -9.47 2.68 6.26
N SER A 187 -9.74 3.91 6.71
CA SER A 187 -9.07 5.11 6.17
C SER A 187 -7.58 5.15 6.56
N TYR A 188 -7.24 4.82 7.81
CA TYR A 188 -5.84 4.67 8.23
C TYR A 188 -5.12 3.59 7.43
N PHE A 189 -5.78 2.45 7.22
CA PHE A 189 -5.23 1.36 6.44
C PHE A 189 -4.95 1.74 4.98
N ILE A 190 -5.85 2.49 4.34
CA ILE A 190 -5.60 3.02 2.99
C ILE A 190 -4.37 3.94 2.97
N LEU A 191 -4.20 4.80 3.98
CA LEU A 191 -3.03 5.66 4.09
C LEU A 191 -1.74 4.85 4.24
N ASP A 192 -1.76 3.81 5.06
CA ASP A 192 -0.61 2.92 5.28
C ASP A 192 -0.24 2.12 4.02
N ILE A 193 -1.24 1.56 3.31
CA ILE A 193 -1.02 0.94 2.00
C ILE A 193 -0.38 1.93 1.04
N ASN A 194 -0.91 3.16 0.96
CA ASN A 194 -0.41 4.18 0.05
C ASN A 194 1.04 4.53 0.35
N LYS A 195 1.35 4.74 1.63
CA LYS A 195 2.70 5.02 2.12
C LYS A 195 3.66 3.87 1.81
N ALA A 196 3.28 2.63 2.13
CA ALA A 196 4.09 1.45 1.88
C ALA A 196 4.33 1.24 0.38
N SER A 197 3.29 1.38 -0.44
CA SER A 197 3.38 1.29 -1.89
C SER A 197 4.28 2.38 -2.49
N ARG A 198 4.23 3.60 -1.95
CA ARG A 198 5.08 4.72 -2.39
C ARG A 198 6.55 4.47 -2.06
N LEU A 199 6.84 4.05 -0.83
CA LEU A 199 8.20 3.69 -0.40
C LEU A 199 8.78 2.55 -1.25
N TYR A 200 7.96 1.55 -1.57
CA TYR A 200 8.35 0.45 -2.48
C TYR A 200 8.81 0.99 -3.84
N LEU A 201 8.06 1.91 -4.45
CA LEU A 201 8.42 2.50 -5.74
C LEU A 201 9.68 3.35 -5.66
N ILE A 202 9.80 4.19 -4.63
CA ILE A 202 10.97 5.04 -4.41
C ILE A 202 12.24 4.19 -4.33
N GLU A 203 12.20 3.06 -3.63
CA GLU A 203 13.33 2.13 -3.55
C GLU A 203 13.72 1.57 -4.92
N LEU A 204 12.74 1.18 -5.74
CA LEU A 204 13.00 0.67 -7.09
C LEU A 204 13.57 1.74 -8.03
N TYR A 205 13.06 2.98 -7.97
CA TYR A 205 13.63 4.09 -8.74
C TYR A 205 15.05 4.43 -8.30
N ASN A 206 15.33 4.45 -6.99
CA ASN A 206 16.68 4.62 -6.45
C ASN A 206 17.62 3.53 -6.98
N TYR A 207 17.17 2.27 -6.98
CA TYR A 207 17.94 1.16 -7.53
C TYR A 207 18.22 1.34 -9.03
N GLN A 208 17.20 1.71 -9.82
CA GLN A 208 17.33 1.91 -11.27
C GLN A 208 18.30 3.05 -11.60
N ILE A 209 18.23 4.17 -10.87
CA ILE A 209 19.17 5.31 -10.96
C ILE A 209 20.60 4.87 -10.62
N SER A 210 20.78 4.18 -9.49
CA SER A 210 22.09 3.68 -9.05
C SER A 210 22.70 2.70 -10.07
N TYR A 211 21.88 1.82 -10.63
CA TYR A 211 22.32 0.89 -11.66
C TYR A 211 22.67 1.59 -12.98
N ALA A 212 21.87 2.58 -13.42
CA ALA A 212 22.18 3.39 -14.59
C ALA A 212 23.51 4.14 -14.43
N ASN A 213 23.74 4.78 -13.27
CA ASN A 213 25.01 5.45 -12.97
C ASN A 213 26.23 4.50 -13.06
N ARG A 214 26.10 3.28 -12.54
CA ARG A 214 27.17 2.26 -12.65
C ARG A 214 27.43 1.88 -14.10
N LEU A 215 26.40 1.78 -14.92
CA LEU A 215 26.53 1.47 -16.34
C LEU A 215 27.16 2.64 -17.13
N ILE A 216 26.78 3.89 -16.85
CA ILE A 216 27.36 5.09 -17.47
C ILE A 216 28.88 5.10 -17.24
N LYS A 217 29.32 4.95 -15.98
CA LYS A 217 30.76 4.89 -15.63
C LYS A 217 31.51 3.80 -16.39
N ARG A 218 30.85 2.67 -16.67
CA ARG A 218 31.45 1.55 -17.39
C ARG A 218 31.58 1.80 -18.89
N TYR A 219 30.62 2.51 -19.51
CA TYR A 219 30.64 2.79 -20.94
C TYR A 219 31.39 4.07 -21.32
N TRP A 220 31.73 4.91 -20.33
CA TRP A 220 32.66 6.04 -20.49
C TRP A 220 34.14 5.63 -20.49
N LYS A 221 34.47 4.44 -19.99
CA LYS A 221 35.80 3.82 -20.14
C LYS A 221 35.88 3.07 -21.46
#